data_AF-A0A961TFF3-F1
#
_entry.id   AF-A0A961TFF3-F1
#
_cell.length_a   1.000
_cell.length_b   1.000
_cell.length_c   1.000
_cell.angle_alpha   90.00
_cell.angle_beta   90.00
_cell.angle_gamma   90.00
#
_symmetry.space_group_name_H-M   'P 1'
#
loop_
_entity.id
_entity.type
_entity.pdbx_description
1 polymer ?
#
loop_
_entity_poly.entity_id
_entity_poly.type
_entity_poly.pdbx_seq_one_letter_code
_entity_poly.pdbx_strand_id
1 'polypeptide(L)'
;VAGKGVERIIHLAAQAGVRYSIDNPHAYVRSNLVGHVNMLELARHTDGLKHMAYASSSSIYGGRTDLPFLETDRADTPVSLYAATKKADELMSQTYAHLYRIPQTGLRFFTVYGPWGRPDMAYWSFTKKILAGETIQVFNHGDMLRDFTYVDDIVDGV
;
A
#
# COMPACT_ATOMS: atom_id res chain seq x y z
N VAL A 1 -13.61 21.85 -10.42
CA VAL A 1 -12.27 22.31 -10.86
C VAL A 1 -11.39 21.08 -10.89
N ALA A 2 -11.13 20.50 -12.06
CA ALA A 2 -10.03 19.54 -12.20
C ALA A 2 -8.73 20.29 -11.87
N GLY A 3 -7.76 19.61 -11.24
CA GLY A 3 -6.67 20.18 -10.43
C GLY A 3 -5.79 21.25 -11.09
N LYS A 4 -6.33 22.46 -11.33
CA LYS A 4 -5.59 23.57 -11.90
C LYS A 4 -4.33 23.87 -11.07
N GLY A 5 -3.17 23.75 -11.71
CA GLY A 5 -1.87 23.96 -11.08
C GLY A 5 -1.28 22.74 -10.35
N VAL A 6 -1.96 21.60 -10.35
CA VAL A 6 -1.40 20.35 -9.81
C VAL A 6 -0.47 19.73 -10.85
N GLU A 7 0.83 19.71 -10.57
CA GLU A 7 1.82 19.10 -11.46
C GLU A 7 2.18 17.66 -11.07
N ARG A 8 2.00 17.28 -9.81
CA ARG A 8 2.34 15.95 -9.29
C ARG A 8 1.30 15.47 -8.30
N ILE A 9 1.01 14.18 -8.33
CA ILE A 9 0.09 13.52 -7.39
C ILE A 9 0.84 12.46 -6.62
N ILE A 10 0.75 12.49 -5.28
CA ILE A 10 1.26 11.45 -4.38
C ILE A 10 0.05 10.82 -3.69
N HIS A 11 -0.40 9.67 -4.20
CA HIS A 11 -1.61 8.99 -3.75
C HIS A 11 -1.29 7.89 -2.74
N LEU A 12 -1.28 8.26 -1.45
CA LEU A 12 -1.05 7.35 -0.32
C LEU A 12 -2.35 7.01 0.44
N ALA A 13 -3.46 7.68 0.11
CA ALA A 13 -4.74 7.48 0.78
C ALA A 13 -5.32 6.10 0.47
N ALA A 14 -5.46 5.26 1.48
CA ALA A 14 -6.03 3.93 1.37
C ALA A 14 -6.54 3.45 2.74
N GLN A 15 -7.46 2.48 2.72
CA GLN A 15 -7.68 1.65 3.89
C GLN A 15 -6.54 0.63 3.99
N ALA A 16 -5.72 0.80 5.02
CA ALA A 16 -4.53 -0.02 5.26
C ALA A 16 -4.78 -1.10 6.31
N GLY A 17 -3.85 -2.06 6.39
CA GLY A 17 -3.89 -3.15 7.36
C GLY A 17 -4.61 -4.37 6.79
N VAL A 18 -4.02 -5.55 6.98
CA VAL A 18 -4.52 -6.79 6.36
C VAL A 18 -5.76 -7.32 7.08
N ARG A 19 -5.73 -7.34 8.41
CA ARG A 19 -6.73 -8.04 9.23
C ARG A 19 -8.12 -7.41 9.17
N TYR A 20 -8.19 -6.08 9.22
CA TYR A 20 -9.46 -5.36 9.21
C TYR A 20 -10.24 -5.51 7.89
N SER A 21 -9.60 -6.00 6.82
CA SER A 21 -10.29 -6.35 5.56
C SER A 21 -11.24 -7.53 5.68
N ILE A 22 -11.08 -8.36 6.71
CA ILE A 22 -11.99 -9.45 7.06
C ILE A 22 -13.24 -8.88 7.74
N ASP A 23 -13.05 -7.91 8.65
CA ASP A 23 -14.12 -7.37 9.48
C ASP A 23 -14.97 -6.32 8.73
N ASN A 24 -14.35 -5.50 7.89
CA ASN A 24 -15.03 -4.43 7.13
C ASN A 24 -14.53 -4.36 5.67
N PRO A 25 -14.87 -5.35 4.83
CA PRO A 25 -14.39 -5.42 3.45
C PRO A 25 -14.84 -4.22 2.59
N HIS A 26 -16.01 -3.65 2.87
CA HIS A 26 -16.54 -2.50 2.13
C HIS A 26 -15.69 -1.24 2.26
N ALA A 27 -15.03 -1.03 3.42
CA ALA A 27 -14.10 0.09 3.58
C ALA A 27 -12.92 0.00 2.60
N TYR A 28 -12.45 -1.20 2.28
CA TYR A 28 -11.35 -1.41 1.34
C TYR A 28 -11.80 -1.20 -0.10
N VAL A 29 -12.97 -1.71 -0.48
CA VAL A 29 -13.53 -1.47 -1.82
C VAL A 29 -13.76 0.03 -2.05
N ARG A 30 -14.34 0.72 -1.06
CA ARG A 30 -14.60 2.17 -1.17
C ARG A 30 -13.32 3.00 -1.21
N SER A 31 -12.40 2.78 -0.27
CA SER A 31 -11.21 3.63 -0.18
C SER A 31 -10.15 3.26 -1.21
N ASN A 32 -9.91 1.97 -1.43
CA ASN A 32 -8.83 1.52 -2.31
C ASN A 32 -9.31 1.55 -3.76
N LEU A 33 -10.42 0.86 -4.11
CA LEU A 33 -10.81 0.77 -5.52
C LEU A 33 -11.54 2.02 -6.02
N VAL A 34 -12.61 2.44 -5.34
CA VAL A 34 -13.37 3.63 -5.76
C VAL A 34 -12.53 4.89 -5.57
N GLY A 35 -11.78 4.99 -4.47
CA GLY A 35 -10.83 6.08 -4.25
C GLY A 35 -9.75 6.15 -5.33
N HIS A 36 -9.13 5.03 -5.68
CA HIS A 36 -8.09 5.00 -6.71
C HIS A 36 -8.62 5.38 -8.09
N VAL A 37 -9.80 4.89 -8.50
CA VAL A 37 -10.39 5.31 -9.79
C VAL A 37 -10.68 6.80 -9.84
N ASN A 38 -11.11 7.40 -8.73
CA ASN A 38 -11.34 8.84 -8.64
C ASN A 38 -10.03 9.63 -8.80
N MET A 39 -8.93 9.13 -8.22
CA MET A 39 -7.61 9.74 -8.36
C MET A 39 -7.05 9.57 -9.78
N LEU A 40 -7.29 8.43 -10.42
CA LEU A 40 -6.92 8.20 -11.81
C LEU A 40 -7.70 9.14 -12.76
N GLU A 41 -9.00 9.32 -12.55
CA GLU A 41 -9.80 10.26 -13.34
C GLU A 41 -9.44 11.72 -13.03
N LEU A 42 -9.07 12.06 -11.79
CA LEU A 42 -8.50 13.37 -11.48
C LEU A 42 -7.20 13.58 -12.26
N ALA A 43 -6.29 12.61 -12.23
CA ALA A 43 -5.02 12.68 -12.95
C ALA A 43 -5.23 12.85 -14.47
N ARG A 44 -6.17 12.09 -15.04
CA ARG A 44 -6.56 12.17 -16.46
C ARG A 44 -7.01 13.56 -16.88
N HIS A 45 -7.78 14.23 -16.02
CA HIS A 45 -8.34 15.55 -16.31
C HIS A 45 -7.49 16.72 -15.78
N THR A 46 -6.27 16.44 -15.32
CA THR A 46 -5.33 17.47 -14.83
C THR A 46 -4.37 17.85 -15.95
N ASP A 47 -4.60 19.03 -16.54
CA ASP A 47 -3.71 19.59 -17.55
C ASP A 47 -2.32 19.89 -16.95
N GLY A 48 -1.27 19.42 -17.62
CA GLY A 48 0.11 19.64 -17.18
C GLY A 48 0.58 18.71 -16.06
N LEU A 49 -0.16 17.64 -15.75
CA LEU A 49 0.31 16.61 -14.83
C LEU A 49 1.64 16.00 -15.34
N LYS A 50 2.68 16.10 -14.52
CA LYS A 50 4.01 15.54 -14.82
C LYS A 50 4.12 14.08 -14.36
N HIS A 51 3.55 13.73 -13.22
CA HIS A 51 3.62 12.36 -12.68
C HIS A 51 2.60 12.10 -11.57
N MET A 52 2.16 10.84 -11.46
CA MET A 52 1.42 10.32 -10.31
C MET A 52 2.15 9.14 -9.67
N ALA A 53 2.57 9.28 -8.41
CA ALA A 53 3.03 8.15 -7.60
C ALA A 53 1.86 7.63 -6.77
N TYR A 54 1.69 6.31 -6.67
CA TYR A 54 0.67 5.70 -5.82
C TYR A 54 1.21 4.53 -4.99
N ALA A 55 0.65 4.36 -3.79
CA ALA A 55 1.04 3.29 -2.89
C ALA A 55 0.39 1.96 -3.28
N SER A 56 1.20 1.03 -3.80
CA SER A 56 0.92 -0.40 -3.78
C SER A 56 1.44 -1.00 -2.45
N SER A 57 1.63 -2.31 -2.38
CA SER A 57 2.03 -3.00 -1.15
C SER A 57 2.77 -4.28 -1.46
N SER A 58 3.79 -4.62 -0.68
CA SER A 58 4.46 -5.93 -0.79
C SER A 58 3.53 -7.10 -0.48
N SER A 59 2.40 -6.87 0.18
CA SER A 59 1.38 -7.89 0.45
C SER A 59 0.81 -8.55 -0.79
N ILE A 60 0.94 -7.95 -1.97
CA ILE A 60 0.47 -8.57 -3.22
C ILE A 60 1.28 -9.82 -3.58
N TYR A 61 2.52 -9.94 -3.10
CA TYR A 61 3.34 -11.16 -3.29
C TYR A 61 2.77 -12.34 -2.49
N GLY A 62 1.81 -12.11 -1.61
CA GLY A 62 1.00 -13.16 -0.98
C GLY A 62 1.82 -14.08 -0.09
N GLY A 63 1.58 -15.39 -0.23
CA GLY A 63 2.25 -16.44 0.56
C GLY A 63 3.53 -16.98 -0.08
N ARG A 64 4.13 -16.23 -1.02
CA ARG A 64 5.33 -16.69 -1.73
C ARG A 64 6.54 -16.73 -0.80
N THR A 65 7.36 -17.77 -0.96
CA THR A 65 8.54 -18.05 -0.11
C THR A 65 9.87 -17.82 -0.82
N ASP A 66 9.87 -17.69 -2.14
CA ASP A 66 11.09 -17.49 -2.92
C ASP A 66 11.55 -16.03 -2.80
N LEU A 67 12.67 -15.83 -2.10
CA LEU A 67 13.29 -14.53 -1.83
C LEU A 67 14.60 -14.38 -2.63
N PRO A 68 14.97 -13.16 -3.06
CA PRO A 68 14.23 -11.90 -2.87
C PRO A 68 13.00 -11.82 -3.80
N PHE A 69 12.02 -11.00 -3.42
CA PHE A 69 10.91 -10.67 -4.32
C PHE A 69 11.38 -9.69 -5.41
N LEU A 70 10.93 -9.91 -6.63
CA LEU A 70 11.20 -9.09 -7.81
C LEU A 70 9.91 -8.47 -8.32
N GLU A 71 9.99 -7.29 -8.93
CA GLU A 71 8.81 -6.62 -9.49
C GLU A 71 8.14 -7.41 -10.61
N THR A 72 8.95 -8.22 -11.33
CA THR A 72 8.55 -9.14 -12.39
C THR A 72 7.89 -10.41 -11.89
N ASP A 73 7.89 -10.64 -10.58
CA ASP A 73 7.24 -11.80 -10.00
C ASP A 73 5.72 -11.74 -10.17
N ARG A 74 5.13 -12.90 -10.46
CA ARG A 74 3.69 -13.04 -10.52
C ARG A 74 3.08 -12.82 -9.14
N ALA A 75 2.06 -11.96 -9.09
CA ALA A 75 1.35 -11.55 -7.89
C ALA A 75 -0.16 -11.76 -8.09
N ASP A 76 -0.53 -12.95 -8.58
CA ASP A 76 -1.89 -13.28 -9.03
C ASP A 76 -2.70 -14.04 -7.96
N THR A 77 -2.09 -14.36 -6.82
CA THR A 77 -2.67 -15.17 -5.74
C THR A 77 -2.66 -14.42 -4.39
N PRO A 78 -3.36 -13.27 -4.28
CA PRO A 78 -3.39 -12.50 -3.05
C PRO A 78 -4.06 -13.29 -1.91
N VAL A 79 -3.44 -13.28 -0.72
CA VAL A 79 -3.90 -14.03 0.46
C VAL A 79 -4.87 -13.25 1.36
N SER A 80 -5.22 -12.02 0.98
CA SER A 80 -6.17 -11.17 1.71
C SER A 80 -6.91 -10.23 0.78
N LEU A 81 -8.08 -9.73 1.20
CA LEU A 81 -8.82 -8.73 0.44
C LEU A 81 -8.02 -7.42 0.30
N TYR A 82 -7.30 -7.00 1.34
CA TYR A 82 -6.37 -5.88 1.23
C TYR A 82 -5.35 -6.08 0.09
N ALA A 83 -4.68 -7.23 0.05
CA ALA A 83 -3.72 -7.54 -1.01
C ALA A 83 -4.39 -7.57 -2.39
N ALA A 84 -5.60 -8.14 -2.50
CA ALA A 84 -6.36 -8.14 -3.74
C ALA A 84 -6.70 -6.72 -4.22
N THR A 85 -7.08 -5.82 -3.30
CA THR A 85 -7.39 -4.43 -3.66
C THR A 85 -6.14 -3.68 -4.14
N LYS A 86 -5.00 -3.86 -3.46
CA LYS A 86 -3.72 -3.26 -3.90
C LYS A 86 -3.27 -3.81 -5.25
N LYS A 87 -3.50 -5.11 -5.51
CA LYS A 87 -3.21 -5.68 -6.83
C LYS A 87 -4.14 -5.14 -7.92
N ALA A 88 -5.43 -4.95 -7.60
CA ALA A 88 -6.37 -4.33 -8.51
C ALA A 88 -5.98 -2.87 -8.83
N ASP A 89 -5.50 -2.11 -7.86
CA ASP A 89 -4.98 -0.75 -8.08
C ASP A 89 -3.86 -0.74 -9.13
N GLU A 90 -2.93 -1.71 -9.10
CA GLU A 90 -1.88 -1.86 -10.13
C GLU A 90 -2.45 -2.11 -11.52
N LEU A 91 -3.43 -3.01 -11.63
CA LEU A 91 -4.07 -3.35 -12.91
C LEU A 91 -4.85 -2.16 -13.46
N MET A 92 -5.61 -1.47 -12.61
CA MET A 92 -6.34 -0.25 -12.96
C MET A 92 -5.39 0.84 -13.46
N SER A 93 -4.29 1.07 -12.72
CA SER A 93 -3.24 2.01 -13.10
C SER A 93 -2.59 1.66 -14.44
N GLN A 94 -2.26 0.39 -14.66
CA GLN A 94 -1.71 -0.07 -15.94
C GLN A 94 -2.68 0.17 -17.10
N THR A 95 -3.97 -0.13 -16.91
CA THR A 95 -5.02 0.14 -17.90
C THR A 95 -5.13 1.63 -18.20
N TYR A 96 -5.13 2.49 -17.18
CA TYR A 96 -5.21 3.94 -17.37
C TYR A 96 -3.97 4.52 -18.05
N ALA A 97 -2.78 4.04 -17.70
CA ALA A 97 -1.54 4.42 -18.38
C ALA A 97 -1.58 4.03 -19.86
N HIS A 98 -2.11 2.84 -20.18
CA HIS A 98 -2.26 2.38 -21.55
C HIS A 98 -3.27 3.24 -22.35
N LEU A 99 -4.45 3.50 -21.78
CA LEU A 99 -5.54 4.21 -22.44
C LEU A 99 -5.28 5.71 -22.60
N TYR A 100 -4.70 6.34 -21.57
CA TYR A 100 -4.66 7.80 -21.45
C TYR A 100 -3.25 8.37 -21.31
N ARG A 101 -2.22 7.51 -21.34
CA ARG A 101 -0.80 7.91 -21.26
C ARG A 101 -0.46 8.73 -20.01
N ILE A 102 -1.20 8.49 -18.92
CA ILE A 102 -0.94 9.13 -17.63
C ILE A 102 0.42 8.64 -17.10
N PRO A 103 1.41 9.52 -16.90
CA PRO A 103 2.69 9.14 -16.32
C PRO A 103 2.50 8.78 -14.84
N GLN A 104 2.77 7.52 -14.49
CA GLN A 104 2.55 7.05 -13.13
C GLN A 104 3.48 5.92 -12.71
N THR A 105 3.73 5.81 -11.41
CA THR A 105 4.55 4.76 -10.77
C THR A 105 3.84 4.20 -9.56
N GLY A 106 3.72 2.87 -9.50
CA GLY A 106 3.23 2.15 -8.32
C GLY A 106 4.38 1.72 -7.42
N LEU A 107 4.32 2.06 -6.14
CA LEU A 107 5.37 1.77 -5.16
C LEU A 107 4.92 0.64 -4.23
N ARG A 108 5.57 -0.52 -4.29
CA ARG A 108 5.27 -1.67 -3.43
C ARG A 108 6.00 -1.55 -2.10
N PHE A 109 5.41 -0.82 -1.16
CA PHE A 109 6.04 -0.64 0.15
C PHE A 109 6.08 -1.95 0.95
N PHE A 110 7.24 -2.20 1.55
CA PHE A 110 7.42 -3.18 2.62
C PHE A 110 7.03 -2.56 3.97
N THR A 111 7.19 -3.30 5.07
CA THR A 111 6.56 -2.92 6.34
C THR A 111 7.15 -1.61 6.88
N VAL A 112 6.45 -0.50 6.66
CA VAL A 112 6.94 0.82 7.07
C VAL A 112 6.83 1.01 8.58
N TYR A 113 7.91 1.52 9.19
CA TYR A 113 7.95 1.89 10.60
C TYR A 113 8.61 3.25 10.82
N GLY A 114 8.27 3.91 11.92
CA GLY A 114 8.84 5.20 12.30
C GLY A 114 7.86 6.08 13.09
N PRO A 115 8.27 7.33 13.38
CA PRO A 115 7.41 8.34 14.01
C PRO A 115 6.07 8.49 13.28
N TRP A 116 5.00 8.76 14.02
CA TRP A 116 3.64 8.91 13.48
C TRP A 116 3.11 7.68 12.74
N GLY A 117 3.77 6.53 12.88
CA GLY A 117 3.32 5.25 12.35
C GLY A 117 2.00 4.82 12.96
N ARG A 118 1.30 3.93 12.25
CA ARG A 118 0.00 3.41 12.66
C ARG A 118 0.08 2.66 14.00
N PRO A 119 -0.72 3.02 15.02
CA PRO A 119 -0.62 2.45 16.37
C PRO A 119 -1.04 0.97 16.42
N ASP A 120 -1.73 0.46 15.41
CA ASP A 120 -2.14 -0.94 15.32
C ASP A 120 -1.04 -1.89 14.77
N MET A 121 0.13 -1.37 14.40
CA MET A 121 1.26 -2.17 13.91
C MET A 121 1.96 -2.94 15.03
N ALA A 122 2.54 -4.09 14.69
CA ALA A 122 3.15 -5.02 15.63
C ALA A 122 4.23 -4.40 16.52
N TYR A 123 5.14 -3.60 15.95
CA TYR A 123 6.23 -2.96 16.71
C TYR A 123 5.71 -2.01 17.80
N TRP A 124 4.64 -1.24 17.54
CA TRP A 124 4.03 -0.41 18.58
C TRP A 124 3.37 -1.24 19.67
N SER A 125 2.65 -2.30 19.30
CA SER A 125 2.06 -3.23 20.28
C SER A 125 3.13 -3.88 21.16
N PHE A 126 4.24 -4.29 20.57
CA PHE A 126 5.36 -4.92 21.27
C PHE A 126 6.02 -3.92 22.22
N THR A 127 6.40 -2.73 21.74
CA THR A 127 7.01 -1.68 22.57
C THR A 127 6.11 -1.31 23.75
N LYS A 128 4.81 -1.12 23.52
CA LYS A 128 3.86 -0.79 24.58
C LYS A 128 3.83 -1.87 25.67
N LYS A 129 3.77 -3.15 25.28
CA LYS A 129 3.74 -4.28 26.20
C LYS A 129 5.05 -4.44 26.98
N ILE A 130 6.19 -4.26 26.32
CA ILE A 130 7.51 -4.27 26.98
C ILE A 130 7.57 -3.20 28.07
N LEU A 131 7.16 -1.97 27.75
CA LEU A 131 7.16 -0.86 28.70
C LEU A 131 6.18 -1.05 29.87
N ALA A 132 5.09 -1.79 29.64
CA ALA A 132 4.09 -2.11 30.66
C ALA A 132 4.42 -3.39 31.47
N GLY A 133 5.49 -4.11 31.13
CA GLY A 133 5.78 -5.42 31.75
C GLY A 133 4.75 -6.51 31.40
N GLU A 134 4.04 -6.36 30.28
CA GLU A 134 3.01 -7.29 29.82
C GLU A 134 3.57 -8.33 28.82
N THR A 135 2.93 -9.50 28.79
CA THR A 135 3.30 -10.56 27.83
C THR A 135 2.97 -10.17 26.39
N ILE A 136 3.97 -10.24 25.51
CA ILE A 136 3.82 -10.07 24.07
C ILE A 136 3.06 -11.26 23.49
N GLN A 137 2.03 -10.98 22.70
CA GLN A 137 1.32 -12.01 21.96
C GLN A 137 2.08 -12.26 20.66
N VAL A 138 2.61 -13.47 20.51
CA VAL A 138 3.32 -13.90 19.30
C VAL A 138 2.38 -14.76 18.47
N PHE A 139 2.26 -14.43 17.18
CA PHE A 139 1.49 -15.22 16.22
C PHE A 139 2.42 -16.14 15.42
N ASN A 140 1.88 -17.23 14.89
CA ASN A 140 2.60 -18.18 14.03
C ASN A 140 3.92 -18.68 14.65
N HIS A 141 3.90 -19.02 15.95
CA HIS A 141 5.04 -19.56 16.70
C HIS A 141 6.32 -18.69 16.69
N GLY A 142 6.25 -17.44 16.21
CA GLY A 142 7.42 -16.56 16.06
C GLY A 142 8.10 -16.67 14.70
N ASP A 143 7.64 -17.56 13.83
CA ASP A 143 8.26 -17.85 12.52
C ASP A 143 7.82 -16.87 11.43
N MET A 144 7.53 -15.62 11.79
CA MET A 144 7.17 -14.57 10.84
C MET A 144 8.37 -13.69 10.53
N LEU A 145 8.73 -13.62 9.26
CA LEU A 145 9.69 -12.66 8.74
C LEU A 145 8.97 -11.45 8.15
N ARG A 146 9.53 -10.27 8.38
CA ARG A 146 9.09 -9.01 7.78
C ARG A 146 10.32 -8.20 7.41
N ASP A 147 10.29 -7.64 6.21
CA ASP A 147 11.22 -6.59 5.83
C ASP A 147 10.64 -5.26 6.34
N PHE A 148 11.41 -4.55 7.16
CA PHE A 148 11.05 -3.29 7.77
C PHE A 148 11.84 -2.16 7.11
N THR A 149 11.11 -1.18 6.58
CA THR A 149 11.70 0.00 5.95
C THR A 149 11.39 1.22 6.79
N TYR A 150 12.40 2.02 7.12
CA TYR A 150 12.18 3.22 7.93
C TYR A 150 11.43 4.27 7.10
N VAL A 151 10.59 5.07 7.75
CA VAL A 151 9.74 6.04 7.06
C VAL A 151 10.54 7.07 6.26
N ASP A 152 11.74 7.46 6.71
CA ASP A 152 12.56 8.41 5.96
C ASP A 152 13.08 7.81 4.65
N ASP A 153 13.45 6.52 4.62
CA ASP A 153 13.84 5.82 3.39
C ASP A 153 12.67 5.74 2.39
N ILE A 154 11.44 5.61 2.90
CA ILE A 154 10.23 5.63 2.07
C ILE A 154 10.01 7.03 1.48
N VAL A 155 10.21 8.08 2.27
CA VAL A 155 10.06 9.47 1.82
C VAL A 155 11.12 9.80 0.78
N ASP A 156 12.37 9.40 0.98
CA ASP A 156 13.46 9.63 0.02
C ASP A 156 13.25 8.88 -1.30
N GLY A 157 12.58 7.72 -1.25
CA GLY A 157 12.25 6.93 -2.44
C GLY A 157 11.02 7.39 -3.24
N VAL A 158 10.18 8.28 -2.68
CA VAL A 158 8.95 8.82 -3.31
C VAL A 158 9.25 10.10 -4.09
#